data_AF-M0CZ06-F1
#
_entry.id   AF-M0CZ06-F1
#
_cell.length_a   1.000
_cell.length_b   1.000
_cell.length_c   1.000
_cell.angle_alpha   90.00
_cell.angle_beta   90.00
_cell.angle_gamma   90.00
#
_symmetry.space_group_name_H-M   'P 1'
#
loop_
_entity.id
_entity.type
_entity.pdbx_description
1 polymer ?
#
loop_
_entity_poly.entity_id
_entity_poly.type
_entity_poly.pdbx_seq_one_letter_code
_entity_poly.pdbx_strand_id
1 'polypeptide(L)'
;MANVIVVGGGPAGLSAAMFAQKNGLETTVCDTDKTWMHKAHLFNYPGIGSQDGTVFLDTLRRQVDTFGVEREEAEVTDVSSDGDGFAVTVDGEEREADYLVLATGAKRDLAESLGCELTDEDTVDVGVTMETSVEGAYATGAMVRSEEWQAVIAAGDGAAAALNILSTEKGENYHDFDVPADADETFGGMVDDV
;
A
#
# COMPACT_ATOMS: atom_id res chain seq x y z
N MET A 1 -7.89 -12.98 11.77
CA MET A 1 -7.29 -12.58 10.48
C MET A 1 -6.67 -11.24 10.79
N ALA A 2 -5.37 -11.05 10.52
CA ALA A 2 -4.76 -9.77 10.84
C ALA A 2 -5.38 -8.67 9.96
N ASN A 3 -5.59 -7.52 10.57
CA ASN A 3 -6.14 -6.32 9.93
C ASN A 3 -5.01 -5.36 9.54
N VAL A 4 -5.04 -4.92 8.29
CA VAL A 4 -4.07 -3.99 7.71
C VAL A 4 -4.79 -2.71 7.31
N ILE A 5 -4.37 -1.58 7.90
CA ILE A 5 -4.80 -0.27 7.42
C ILE A 5 -3.71 0.33 6.54
N VAL A 6 -4.09 0.72 5.32
CA VAL A 6 -3.22 1.38 4.35
C VAL A 6 -3.64 2.85 4.22
N VAL A 7 -2.71 3.76 4.45
CA VAL A 7 -2.94 5.21 4.38
C VAL A 7 -2.42 5.77 3.06
N GLY A 8 -3.33 5.99 2.11
CA GLY A 8 -3.06 6.56 0.78
C GLY A 8 -3.32 5.57 -0.36
N GLY A 9 -4.16 5.94 -1.32
CA GLY A 9 -4.55 5.11 -2.47
C GLY A 9 -3.76 5.39 -3.76
N GLY A 10 -2.46 5.71 -3.62
CA GLY A 10 -1.53 5.77 -4.75
C GLY A 10 -1.03 4.39 -5.18
N PRO A 11 -0.07 4.31 -6.14
CA PRO A 11 0.47 3.04 -6.60
C PRO A 11 1.04 2.17 -5.47
N ALA A 12 1.70 2.77 -4.46
CA ALA A 12 2.24 2.04 -3.32
C ALA A 12 1.15 1.41 -2.46
N GLY A 13 0.21 2.23 -1.95
CA GLY A 13 -0.83 1.72 -1.06
C GLY A 13 -1.78 0.74 -1.73
N LEU A 14 -2.17 1.00 -2.98
CA LEU A 14 -3.02 0.06 -3.73
C LEU A 14 -2.29 -1.27 -4.01
N SER A 15 -0.97 -1.23 -4.28
CA SER A 15 -0.17 -2.45 -4.42
C SER A 15 -0.11 -3.23 -3.10
N ALA A 16 0.22 -2.56 -1.99
CA ALA A 16 0.25 -3.18 -0.67
C ALA A 16 -1.09 -3.83 -0.31
N ALA A 17 -2.19 -3.10 -0.53
CA ALA A 17 -3.52 -3.57 -0.21
C ALA A 17 -3.94 -4.80 -1.03
N MET A 18 -3.63 -4.79 -2.33
CA MET A 18 -3.90 -5.93 -3.20
C MET A 18 -3.18 -7.19 -2.73
N PHE A 19 -1.88 -7.09 -2.44
CA PHE A 19 -1.09 -8.24 -1.98
C PHE A 19 -1.58 -8.75 -0.61
N ALA A 20 -1.87 -7.86 0.33
CA ALA A 20 -2.37 -8.23 1.66
C ALA A 20 -3.73 -8.95 1.56
N GLN A 21 -4.72 -8.33 0.90
CA GLN A 21 -6.07 -8.86 0.80
C GLN A 21 -6.15 -10.16 0.01
N LYS A 22 -5.47 -10.23 -1.14
CA LYS A 22 -5.40 -11.45 -1.97
C LYS A 22 -4.93 -12.66 -1.17
N ASN A 23 -4.05 -12.44 -0.19
CA ASN A 23 -3.42 -13.50 0.59
C ASN A 23 -4.02 -13.68 2.00
N GLY A 24 -5.24 -13.18 2.21
CA GLY A 24 -6.06 -13.49 3.37
C GLY A 24 -5.80 -12.64 4.60
N LEU A 25 -5.35 -11.39 4.42
CA LEU A 25 -5.37 -10.35 5.44
C LEU A 25 -6.58 -9.44 5.21
N GLU A 26 -7.25 -9.01 6.28
CA GLU A 26 -8.35 -8.05 6.16
C GLU A 26 -7.74 -6.66 5.93
N THR A 27 -8.08 -6.00 4.82
CA THR A 27 -7.36 -4.79 4.40
C THR A 27 -8.29 -3.64 4.05
N THR A 28 -8.03 -2.48 4.67
CA THR A 28 -8.73 -1.22 4.41
C THR A 28 -7.76 -0.16 3.89
N VAL A 29 -8.11 0.53 2.81
CA VAL A 29 -7.37 1.68 2.27
C VAL A 29 -8.13 2.97 2.55
N CYS A 30 -7.52 3.87 3.31
CA CYS A 30 -7.99 5.23 3.50
C CYS A 30 -7.29 6.15 2.48
N ASP A 31 -8.02 6.69 1.50
CA ASP A 31 -7.47 7.51 0.42
C ASP A 31 -8.18 8.86 0.30
N THR A 32 -7.41 9.91 -0.01
CA THR A 32 -7.99 11.24 -0.28
C THR A 32 -8.10 11.56 -1.76
N ASP A 33 -7.63 10.66 -2.65
CA ASP A 33 -7.57 10.82 -4.11
C ASP A 33 -6.83 12.10 -4.57
N LYS A 34 -5.92 12.63 -3.74
CA LYS A 34 -5.13 13.86 -4.02
C LYS A 34 -3.73 13.56 -4.56
N THR A 35 -3.53 12.36 -5.11
CA THR A 35 -2.22 11.88 -5.57
C THR A 35 -1.71 12.63 -6.81
N TRP A 36 -0.38 12.74 -6.93
CA TRP A 36 0.27 13.38 -8.10
C TRP A 36 0.06 12.64 -9.41
N MET A 37 -0.39 11.38 -9.35
CA MET A 37 -0.67 10.56 -10.52
C MET A 37 -1.71 11.18 -11.46
N HIS A 38 -2.66 11.98 -10.97
CA HIS A 38 -3.62 12.69 -11.84
C HIS A 38 -2.99 13.71 -12.78
N LYS A 39 -1.72 14.06 -12.56
CA LYS A 39 -0.94 14.96 -13.41
C LYS A 39 0.10 14.23 -14.24
N ALA A 40 0.20 12.91 -14.11
CA ALA A 40 1.23 12.09 -14.72
C ALA A 40 0.76 11.48 -16.04
N HIS A 41 1.72 11.18 -16.92
CA HIS A 41 1.54 10.31 -18.07
C HIS A 41 2.65 9.26 -18.06
N LEU A 42 2.28 7.99 -18.09
CA LEU A 42 3.20 6.88 -17.91
C LEU A 42 3.68 6.40 -19.28
N PHE A 43 4.97 6.59 -19.52
CA PHE A 43 5.73 5.94 -20.61
C PHE A 43 6.80 4.96 -20.07
N ASN A 44 7.02 4.99 -18.76
CA ASN A 44 8.14 4.39 -18.05
C ASN A 44 7.68 3.35 -17.00
N TYR A 45 6.48 2.80 -17.17
CA TYR A 45 5.99 1.68 -16.37
C TYR A 45 6.03 0.42 -17.24
N PRO A 46 7.02 -0.49 -17.06
CA PRO A 46 7.17 -1.67 -17.92
C PRO A 46 5.87 -2.48 -18.04
N GLY A 47 5.52 -2.87 -19.26
CA GLY A 47 4.23 -3.50 -19.58
C GLY A 47 3.13 -2.51 -19.96
N ILE A 48 3.28 -1.22 -19.66
CA ILE A 48 2.35 -0.15 -20.05
C ILE A 48 3.07 0.81 -21.00
N GLY A 49 2.61 0.90 -22.24
CA GLY A 49 3.29 1.69 -23.28
C GLY A 49 3.06 3.20 -23.17
N SER A 50 1.81 3.63 -23.04
CA SER A 50 1.42 5.04 -22.92
C SER A 50 0.05 5.13 -22.27
N GLN A 51 0.00 5.65 -21.04
CA GLN A 51 -1.22 5.72 -20.26
C GLN A 51 -1.28 7.00 -19.44
N ASP A 52 -2.43 7.69 -19.45
CA ASP A 52 -2.70 8.75 -18.49
C ASP A 52 -2.71 8.19 -17.06
N GLY A 53 -2.13 8.93 -16.11
CA GLY A 53 -1.98 8.47 -14.73
C GLY A 53 -3.31 8.29 -13.99
N THR A 54 -4.36 9.03 -14.33
CA THR A 54 -5.70 8.82 -13.78
C THR A 54 -6.27 7.50 -14.29
N VAL A 55 -6.12 7.22 -15.59
CA VAL A 55 -6.59 5.95 -16.16
C VAL A 55 -5.83 4.74 -15.61
N PHE A 56 -4.52 4.91 -15.35
CA PHE A 56 -3.74 3.90 -14.64
C PHE A 56 -4.32 3.62 -13.24
N LEU A 57 -4.62 4.67 -12.46
CA LEU A 57 -5.21 4.50 -11.13
C LEU A 57 -6.59 3.85 -11.18
N ASP A 58 -7.46 4.26 -12.10
CA ASP A 58 -8.77 3.63 -12.26
C ASP A 58 -8.67 2.14 -12.58
N THR A 59 -7.66 1.76 -13.38
CA THR A 59 -7.39 0.35 -13.69
C THR A 59 -6.91 -0.39 -12.45
N LEU A 60 -5.94 0.17 -11.73
CA LEU A 60 -5.40 -0.42 -10.51
C LEU A 60 -6.45 -0.55 -9.41
N ARG A 61 -7.31 0.46 -9.23
CA ARG A 61 -8.44 0.44 -8.30
C ARG A 61 -9.41 -0.70 -8.59
N ARG A 62 -9.83 -0.87 -9.85
CA ARG A 62 -10.69 -2.01 -10.24
C ARG A 62 -10.03 -3.37 -9.98
N GLN A 63 -8.73 -3.47 -10.21
CA GLN A 63 -7.98 -4.69 -9.91
C GLN A 63 -7.98 -5.00 -8.41
N VAL A 64 -7.67 -3.99 -7.59
CA VAL A 64 -7.70 -4.06 -6.12
C VAL A 64 -9.09 -4.44 -5.61
N ASP A 65 -10.13 -3.81 -6.14
CA ASP A 65 -11.54 -4.08 -5.79
C ASP A 65 -11.94 -5.53 -6.12
N THR A 66 -11.36 -6.14 -7.16
CA THR A 66 -11.62 -7.55 -7.54
C THR A 66 -11.18 -8.53 -6.45
N PHE A 67 -10.16 -8.19 -5.66
CA PHE A 67 -9.72 -9.00 -4.52
C PHE A 67 -10.48 -8.69 -3.22
N GLY A 68 -11.45 -7.76 -3.25
CA GLY A 68 -12.30 -7.43 -2.11
C GLY A 68 -11.66 -6.51 -1.08
N VAL A 69 -10.66 -5.71 -1.47
CA VAL A 69 -10.09 -4.66 -0.60
C VAL A 69 -11.17 -3.62 -0.31
N GLU A 70 -11.33 -3.25 0.97
CA GLU A 70 -12.18 -2.13 1.35
C GLU A 70 -11.43 -0.82 1.06
N ARG A 71 -12.02 0.08 0.28
CA ARG A 71 -11.45 1.40 -0.02
C ARG A 71 -12.42 2.49 0.37
N GLU A 72 -11.92 3.45 1.13
CA GLU A 72 -12.68 4.56 1.65
C GLU A 72 -12.07 5.88 1.22
N GLU A 73 -12.92 6.80 0.77
CA GLU A 73 -12.51 8.18 0.52
C GLU A 73 -12.51 8.94 1.85
N ALA A 74 -11.38 8.91 2.56
CA ALA A 74 -11.24 9.44 3.92
C ALA A 74 -9.83 9.97 4.18
N GLU A 75 -9.71 10.92 5.11
CA GLU A 75 -8.42 11.44 5.55
C GLU A 75 -8.01 10.83 6.90
N VAL A 76 -6.80 10.28 6.95
CA VAL A 76 -6.16 9.88 8.20
C VAL A 76 -5.43 11.07 8.77
N THR A 77 -5.79 11.46 9.99
CA THR A 77 -5.26 12.67 10.63
C THR A 77 -4.26 12.37 11.74
N ASP A 78 -4.28 11.17 12.31
CA ASP A 78 -3.40 10.78 13.41
C ASP A 78 -3.18 9.27 13.43
N VAL A 79 -2.02 8.84 13.90
CA VAL A 79 -1.67 7.43 14.12
C VAL A 79 -0.87 7.30 15.41
N SER A 80 -1.15 6.26 16.17
CA SER A 80 -0.37 5.91 17.36
C SER A 80 -0.29 4.39 17.53
N SER A 81 0.64 3.94 18.36
CA SER A 81 0.78 2.53 18.73
C SER A 81 0.85 2.40 20.25
N ASP A 82 0.21 1.35 20.77
CA ASP A 82 0.27 0.96 22.18
C ASP A 82 1.13 -0.29 22.44
N GLY A 83 1.76 -0.83 21.40
CA GLY A 83 2.63 -2.01 21.44
C GLY A 83 1.96 -3.32 21.03
N ASP A 84 0.63 -3.38 20.98
CA ASP A 84 -0.13 -4.56 20.50
C ASP A 84 -0.81 -4.32 19.14
N GLY A 85 -0.71 -3.10 18.60
CA GLY A 85 -1.23 -2.71 17.29
C GLY A 85 -1.15 -1.20 17.04
N PHE A 86 -2.07 -0.71 16.22
CA PHE A 86 -2.17 0.69 15.82
C PHE A 86 -3.57 1.23 16.03
N ALA A 87 -3.65 2.44 16.58
CA ALA A 87 -4.85 3.28 16.56
C ALA A 87 -4.71 4.33 15.46
N VAL A 88 -5.64 4.31 14.51
CA VAL A 88 -5.66 5.18 13.32
C VAL A 88 -6.90 6.07 13.37
N THR A 89 -6.70 7.39 13.40
CA THR A 89 -7.82 8.34 13.39
C THR A 89 -8.21 8.67 11.96
N VAL A 90 -9.39 8.22 11.54
CA VAL A 90 -9.99 8.41 10.21
C VAL A 90 -11.23 9.28 10.35
N ASP A 91 -11.25 10.46 9.72
CA ASP A 91 -12.36 11.43 9.81
C ASP A 91 -12.83 11.75 11.25
N GLY A 92 -11.92 11.65 12.22
CA GLY A 92 -12.17 11.91 13.64
C GLY A 92 -12.66 10.70 14.46
N GLU A 93 -12.77 9.52 13.84
CA GLU A 93 -13.07 8.26 14.51
C GLU A 93 -11.82 7.36 14.56
N GLU A 94 -11.60 6.69 15.68
CA GLU A 94 -10.44 5.80 15.86
C GLU A 94 -10.75 4.39 15.36
N ARG A 95 -9.78 3.77 14.67
CA ARG A 95 -9.83 2.41 14.16
C ARG A 95 -8.57 1.64 14.57
N GLU A 96 -8.75 0.37 14.89
CA GLU A 96 -7.65 -0.52 15.28
C GLU A 96 -7.10 -1.29 14.07
N ALA A 97 -5.79 -1.49 14.02
CA ALA A 97 -5.13 -2.34 13.03
C ALA A 97 -3.97 -3.12 13.67
N ASP A 98 -3.71 -4.33 13.17
CA ASP A 98 -2.52 -5.10 13.55
C ASP A 98 -1.28 -4.59 12.81
N TYR A 99 -1.47 -4.12 11.57
CA TYR A 99 -0.42 -3.57 10.72
C TYR A 99 -0.84 -2.24 10.07
N LEU A 100 0.14 -1.37 9.87
CA LEU A 100 -0.06 -0.04 9.28
C LEU A 100 0.89 0.18 8.10
N VAL A 101 0.35 0.53 6.93
CA VAL A 101 1.15 0.90 5.76
C VAL A 101 0.95 2.38 5.43
N LEU A 102 1.97 3.18 5.64
CA LEU A 102 2.02 4.60 5.30
C LEU A 102 2.44 4.77 3.83
N ALA A 103 1.51 5.22 3.00
CA ALA A 103 1.69 5.43 1.55
C ALA A 103 1.29 6.86 1.12
N THR A 104 1.53 7.85 2.01
CA THR A 104 1.10 9.25 1.89
C THR A 104 1.95 10.12 0.95
N GLY A 105 2.65 9.52 0.00
CA GLY A 105 3.54 10.22 -0.91
C GLY A 105 4.73 10.81 -0.16
N ALA A 106 4.97 12.12 -0.29
CA ALA A 106 6.10 12.80 0.37
C ALA A 106 5.77 13.36 1.76
N LYS A 107 4.52 13.22 2.24
CA LYS A 107 4.14 13.64 3.59
C LYS A 107 4.61 12.62 4.61
N ARG A 108 5.24 13.10 5.69
CA ARG A 108 5.87 12.27 6.74
C ARG A 108 5.28 12.51 8.12
N ASP A 109 4.34 13.45 8.26
CA ASP A 109 3.78 13.88 9.54
C ASP A 109 3.22 12.70 10.38
N LEU A 110 2.58 11.72 9.72
CA LEU A 110 2.07 10.52 10.40
C LEU A 110 3.20 9.59 10.88
N ALA A 111 4.26 9.40 10.08
CA ALA A 111 5.41 8.59 10.47
C ALA A 111 6.18 9.25 11.63
N GLU A 112 6.33 10.57 11.58
CA GLU A 112 6.93 11.35 12.67
C GLU A 112 6.10 11.26 13.95
N SER A 113 4.77 11.36 13.85
CA SER A 113 3.85 11.25 15.00
C SER A 113 3.88 9.84 15.61
N LEU A 114 4.04 8.81 14.78
CA LEU A 114 4.23 7.43 15.21
C LEU A 114 5.59 7.17 15.87
N GLY A 115 6.56 8.08 15.69
CA GLY A 115 7.92 7.96 16.23
C GLY A 115 8.86 7.15 15.37
N CYS A 116 8.61 7.04 14.06
CA CYS A 116 9.52 6.38 13.13
C CYS A 116 10.87 7.11 13.05
N GLU A 117 11.96 6.36 12.99
CA GLU A 117 13.30 6.89 12.73
C GLU A 117 13.37 7.48 11.32
N LEU A 118 14.09 8.61 11.20
CA LEU A 118 14.35 9.28 9.93
C LEU A 118 15.85 9.23 9.61
N THR A 119 16.17 9.21 8.33
CA THR A 119 17.53 9.33 7.82
C THR A 119 18.06 10.77 7.93
N ASP A 120 19.35 10.97 7.65
CA ASP A 120 19.96 12.31 7.55
C ASP A 120 19.39 13.17 6.40
N GLU A 121 18.58 12.58 5.50
CA GLU A 121 17.90 13.27 4.39
C GLU A 121 16.42 13.56 4.68
N ASP A 122 15.98 13.47 5.94
CA ASP A 122 14.59 13.67 6.37
C ASP A 122 13.59 12.72 5.68
N THR A 123 14.03 11.49 5.35
CA THR A 123 13.16 10.40 4.85
C THR A 123 12.93 9.38 5.94
N VAL A 124 11.81 8.65 5.91
CA VAL A 124 11.61 7.53 6.85
C VAL A 124 12.67 6.46 6.57
N ASP A 125 13.38 6.03 7.61
CA ASP A 125 14.41 5.01 7.48
C ASP A 125 13.77 3.62 7.41
N VAL A 126 14.03 2.92 6.30
CA VAL A 126 13.50 1.58 6.05
C VAL A 126 14.52 0.74 5.30
N GLY A 127 14.46 -0.58 5.51
CA GLY A 127 15.18 -1.56 4.70
C GLY A 127 14.43 -1.95 3.42
N VAL A 128 14.92 -3.00 2.76
CA VAL A 128 14.29 -3.57 1.55
C VAL A 128 12.88 -4.14 1.78
N THR A 129 12.51 -4.39 3.03
CA THR A 129 11.19 -4.87 3.46
C THR A 129 10.18 -3.75 3.66
N MET A 130 10.62 -2.48 3.60
CA MET A 130 9.81 -1.28 3.86
C MET A 130 9.29 -1.14 5.30
N GLU A 131 9.68 -2.03 6.22
CA GLU A 131 9.37 -1.91 7.64
C GLU A 131 10.16 -0.77 8.25
N THR A 132 9.50 0.04 9.08
CA THR A 132 10.11 1.17 9.79
C THR A 132 10.76 0.72 11.11
N SER A 133 11.28 1.65 11.90
CA SER A 133 11.75 1.36 13.26
C SER A 133 10.63 0.99 14.24
N VAL A 134 9.36 1.22 13.88
CA VAL A 134 8.18 0.81 14.64
C VAL A 134 7.69 -0.52 14.05
N GLU A 135 7.77 -1.58 14.86
CA GLU A 135 7.39 -2.95 14.48
C GLU A 135 5.95 -2.99 13.95
N GLY A 136 5.76 -3.62 12.78
CA GLY A 136 4.44 -3.72 12.13
C GLY A 136 3.98 -2.45 11.38
N ALA A 137 4.76 -1.35 11.43
CA ALA A 137 4.52 -0.16 10.63
C ALA A 137 5.47 -0.10 9.42
N TYR A 138 4.91 0.22 8.27
CA TYR A 138 5.62 0.26 6.98
C TYR A 138 5.52 1.65 6.35
N ALA A 139 6.57 2.06 5.65
CA ALA A 139 6.64 3.33 4.93
C ALA A 139 7.05 3.07 3.48
N THR A 140 6.37 3.71 2.52
CA THR A 140 6.52 3.35 1.10
C THR A 140 6.56 4.54 0.15
N GLY A 141 7.16 4.34 -1.04
CA GLY A 141 7.15 5.31 -2.11
C GLY A 141 7.99 6.55 -1.81
N ALA A 142 7.42 7.74 -1.99
CA ALA A 142 8.20 8.98 -1.89
C ALA A 142 8.63 9.35 -0.46
N MET A 143 8.04 8.78 0.59
CA MET A 143 8.41 9.14 1.98
C MET A 143 9.75 8.54 2.41
N VAL A 144 10.14 7.42 1.79
CA VAL A 144 11.39 6.68 2.08
C VAL A 144 12.53 7.05 1.12
N ARG A 145 12.33 8.05 0.26
CA ARG A 145 13.32 8.47 -0.75
C ARG A 145 13.37 9.99 -0.87
N SER A 146 14.56 10.57 -0.83
CA SER A 146 14.76 12.02 -0.95
C SER A 146 14.50 12.49 -2.39
N GLU A 147 14.84 11.66 -3.37
CA GLU A 147 14.73 11.97 -4.79
C GLU A 147 14.21 10.77 -5.63
N GLU A 148 14.08 11.00 -6.95
CA GLU A 148 13.84 9.97 -7.99
C GLU A 148 12.53 9.17 -7.89
N TRP A 149 11.43 9.78 -7.47
CA TRP A 149 10.16 9.06 -7.29
C TRP A 149 9.55 8.59 -8.62
N GLN A 150 9.13 7.32 -8.69
CA GLN A 150 8.40 6.78 -9.84
C GLN A 150 7.29 5.83 -9.43
N ALA A 151 6.21 5.77 -10.23
CA ALA A 151 5.05 4.93 -9.97
C ALA A 151 5.41 3.43 -9.85
N VAL A 152 6.35 2.95 -10.67
CA VAL A 152 6.82 1.55 -10.63
C VAL A 152 7.62 1.23 -9.36
N ILE A 153 8.39 2.19 -8.86
CA ILE A 153 9.14 2.04 -7.60
C ILE A 153 8.14 1.97 -6.45
N ALA A 154 7.22 2.94 -6.40
CA ALA A 154 6.18 3.01 -5.38
C ALA A 154 5.34 1.72 -5.32
N ALA A 155 4.90 1.20 -6.48
CA ALA A 155 4.17 -0.07 -6.55
C ALA A 155 4.99 -1.25 -6.02
N GLY A 156 6.30 -1.29 -6.31
CA GLY A 156 7.23 -2.29 -5.79
C GLY A 156 7.40 -2.21 -4.27
N ASP A 157 7.55 -1.00 -3.72
CA ASP A 157 7.64 -0.78 -2.27
C ASP A 157 6.38 -1.28 -1.56
N GLY A 158 5.21 -0.98 -2.12
CA GLY A 158 3.93 -1.48 -1.59
C GLY A 158 3.86 -3.01 -1.53
N ALA A 159 4.28 -3.68 -2.61
CA ALA A 159 4.33 -5.14 -2.64
C ALA A 159 5.35 -5.70 -1.63
N ALA A 160 6.52 -5.06 -1.48
CA ALA A 160 7.54 -5.46 -0.51
C ALA A 160 7.02 -5.38 0.93
N ALA A 161 6.31 -4.30 1.28
CA ALA A 161 5.67 -4.14 2.58
C ALA A 161 4.67 -5.27 2.85
N ALA A 162 3.74 -5.52 1.92
CA ALA A 162 2.72 -6.57 2.10
C ALA A 162 3.32 -7.98 2.19
N LEU A 163 4.36 -8.29 1.40
CA LEU A 163 5.05 -9.58 1.48
C LEU A 163 5.78 -9.75 2.81
N ASN A 164 6.32 -8.67 3.39
CA ASN A 164 6.92 -8.74 4.72
C ASN A 164 5.87 -8.99 5.80
N ILE A 165 4.73 -8.29 5.77
CA ILE A 165 3.59 -8.55 6.68
C ILE A 165 3.18 -10.02 6.60
N LEU A 166 2.97 -10.54 5.38
CA LEU A 166 2.60 -11.94 5.16
C LEU A 166 3.67 -12.90 5.69
N SER A 167 4.95 -12.58 5.54
CA SER A 167 6.04 -13.41 6.04
C SER A 167 6.05 -13.47 7.57
N THR A 168 5.79 -12.33 8.23
CA THR A 168 5.64 -12.24 9.68
C THR A 168 4.48 -13.09 10.17
N GLU A 169 3.30 -12.95 9.56
CA GLU A 169 2.10 -13.74 9.90
C GLU A 169 2.28 -15.25 9.73
N LYS A 170 3.06 -15.68 8.72
CA LYS A 170 3.35 -17.10 8.47
C LYS A 170 4.50 -17.63 9.30
N GLY A 171 5.34 -16.77 9.87
CA GLY A 171 6.59 -17.15 10.54
C GLY A 171 7.67 -17.70 9.60
N GLU A 172 7.52 -17.51 8.29
CA GLU A 172 8.47 -17.92 7.25
C GLU A 172 8.39 -16.99 6.04
N ASN A 173 9.38 -17.03 5.15
CA ASN A 173 9.38 -16.18 3.94
C ASN A 173 8.19 -16.55 3.05
N TYR A 174 7.30 -15.57 2.82
CA TYR A 174 6.14 -15.73 1.97
C TYR A 174 6.44 -15.31 0.52
N HIS A 175 5.94 -16.10 -0.43
CA HIS A 175 5.97 -15.78 -1.84
C HIS A 175 4.56 -15.91 -2.42
N ASP A 176 4.11 -14.87 -3.11
CA ASP A 176 2.83 -14.90 -3.82
C ASP A 176 3.07 -15.29 -5.29
N PHE A 177 2.89 -16.58 -5.59
CA PHE A 177 2.98 -17.12 -6.95
C PHE A 177 1.64 -17.67 -7.39
N ASP A 178 1.06 -17.07 -8.43
CA ASP A 178 -0.10 -17.62 -9.13
C ASP A 178 0.35 -18.55 -10.28
N VAL A 179 -0.39 -19.64 -10.48
CA VAL A 179 -0.28 -20.53 -11.64
C VAL A 179 -1.47 -20.35 -12.58
N PRO A 180 -1.43 -20.84 -13.83
CA PRO A 180 -2.54 -20.66 -14.78
C PRO A 180 -3.91 -21.13 -14.27
N ALA A 181 -3.96 -22.12 -13.37
CA ALA A 181 -5.22 -22.55 -12.76
C ALA A 181 -5.85 -21.47 -11.86
N ASP A 182 -5.03 -20.69 -11.15
CA ASP A 182 -5.50 -19.59 -10.29
C ASP A 182 -6.09 -18.45 -11.12
N ALA A 183 -5.59 -18.26 -12.35
CA ALA A 183 -6.11 -17.28 -13.29
C ALA A 183 -7.55 -17.61 -13.74
N ASP A 184 -7.87 -18.89 -13.95
CA ASP A 184 -9.22 -19.32 -14.30
C ASP A 184 -10.19 -19.12 -13.12
N GLU A 185 -9.75 -19.33 -11.88
CA GLU A 185 -10.56 -19.11 -10.68
C GLU A 185 -10.77 -17.61 -10.39
N THR A 186 -9.75 -16.78 -10.62
CA THR A 186 -9.76 -15.35 -10.30
C THR A 186 -10.40 -14.51 -11.42
N PHE A 187 -10.09 -14.82 -12.69
CA PHE A 187 -10.47 -14.02 -13.85
C PHE A 187 -11.29 -14.78 -14.89
N GLY A 188 -11.42 -16.11 -14.80
CA GLY A 188 -12.18 -16.91 -15.78
C GLY A 188 -13.67 -16.55 -15.87
N GLY A 189 -14.24 -15.93 -14.82
CA GLY A 189 -15.59 -15.34 -14.88
C GLY A 189 -15.69 -13.98 -15.59
N MET A 190 -14.56 -13.36 -15.95
CA MET A 190 -14.50 -12.02 -16.56
C MET A 190 -14.20 -12.04 -18.06
N VAL A 191 -13.78 -13.19 -18.62
CA VAL A 191 -13.41 -13.32 -20.05
C VAL A 191 -14.64 -13.36 -20.97
N ASP A 192 -15.85 -13.47 -20.44
CA ASP A 192 -17.07 -13.58 -21.24
C ASP A 192 -17.69 -12.23 -21.68
N ASP A 193 -17.13 -11.08 -21.30
CA ASP A 193 -17.63 -9.74 -21.67
C ASP A 193 -16.63 -8.90 -22.49
N VAL A 194 -16.18 -9.43 -23.64
CA VAL A 194 -15.50 -8.63 -24.69
C VAL A 194 -16.13 -8.85 -26.07
#